data_AF-A0A6I1QYQ6-F1
#
_entry.id   AF-A0A6I1QYQ6-F1
#
_cell.length_a   1.000
_cell.length_b   1.000
_cell.length_c   1.000
_cell.angle_alpha   90.00
_cell.angle_beta   90.00
_cell.angle_gamma   90.00
#
_symmetry.space_group_name_H-M   'P 1'
#
loop_
_entity.id
_entity.type
_entity.pdbx_description
1 polymer ?
#
loop_
_entity_poly.entity_id
_entity_poly.type
_entity_poly.pdbx_seq_one_letter_code
_entity_poly.pdbx_strand_id
1 'polypeptide(L)'
;KTAALQHAHYLDILIKIADFEPALECLASLGFIRSNVRAGFESQALELVHESGLPLILHRQLFRVPFYNVAMEEIWARSRIQTVSGAPTRLLSPADNLLHICGSVFDVESHESLRWVCDAWFVVHKYSDLDWEVLLDYSRRSRMALALYLTLDYVVEALDAPIPVDVLNRLCAGASKADSIEREAVLFGVQTNARGGLTRIIQKCGDWPTRVSVLKWALFPSPSYLRWIHEISWSWLLPLYYFYRPFRYLVRSAWFSCRRFARRLRDLTVARTHAKNWSS
;
A
#
# COMPACT_ATOMS: atom_id res chain seq x y z
N LYS A 1 -28.95 -14.63 7.24
CA LYS A 1 -28.40 -13.26 7.40
C LYS A 1 -27.61 -12.93 6.15
N THR A 2 -28.13 -12.06 5.30
CA THR A 2 -27.51 -11.65 4.04
C THR A 2 -26.25 -10.85 4.37
N ALA A 3 -25.08 -11.44 4.15
CA ALA A 3 -23.82 -10.71 4.20
C ALA A 3 -23.90 -9.60 3.15
N ALA A 4 -23.71 -8.36 3.57
CA ALA A 4 -23.56 -7.25 2.63
C ALA A 4 -22.30 -7.53 1.80
N LEU A 5 -22.48 -7.93 0.54
CA LEU A 5 -21.40 -8.02 -0.42
C LEU A 5 -20.95 -6.59 -0.72
N GLN A 6 -19.81 -6.19 -0.15
CA GLN A 6 -19.19 -4.92 -0.52
C GLN A 6 -18.84 -4.97 -2.01
N HIS A 7 -19.22 -3.93 -2.75
CA HIS A 7 -18.93 -3.83 -4.17
C HIS A 7 -17.41 -3.86 -4.39
N ALA A 8 -16.91 -4.90 -5.08
CA ALA A 8 -15.52 -4.96 -5.49
C ALA A 8 -15.31 -3.96 -6.63
N HIS A 9 -14.55 -2.89 -6.34
CA HIS A 9 -14.28 -1.84 -7.33
C HIS A 9 -13.21 -2.24 -8.35
N TYR A 10 -12.53 -3.36 -8.10
CA TYR A 10 -11.47 -3.92 -8.92
C TYR A 10 -11.28 -5.40 -8.56
N LEU A 11 -10.60 -6.15 -9.42
CA LEU A 11 -10.25 -7.56 -9.19
C LEU A 11 -8.75 -7.69 -8.92
N ASP A 12 -8.36 -8.26 -7.79
CA ASP A 12 -6.97 -8.67 -7.53
C ASP A 12 -6.79 -10.15 -7.88
N ILE A 13 -5.84 -10.45 -8.77
CA ILE A 13 -5.44 -11.82 -9.09
C ILE A 13 -3.95 -11.96 -8.79
N LEU A 14 -3.62 -12.88 -7.89
CA LEU A 14 -2.26 -13.34 -7.73
C LEU A 14 -1.99 -14.47 -8.73
N ILE A 15 -0.83 -14.44 -9.40
CA ILE A 15 -0.42 -15.46 -10.36
C ILE A 15 1.03 -15.89 -10.14
N LYS A 16 1.32 -17.16 -10.44
CA LYS A 16 2.69 -17.65 -10.49
C LYS A 16 3.48 -16.96 -11.58
N ILE A 17 4.76 -16.70 -11.32
CA ILE A 17 5.65 -16.01 -12.26
C ILE A 17 5.69 -16.75 -13.62
N ALA A 18 5.73 -18.08 -13.59
CA ALA A 18 5.77 -18.92 -14.80
C ALA A 18 4.49 -18.81 -15.65
N ASP A 19 3.35 -18.49 -15.04
CA ASP A 19 2.04 -18.45 -15.72
C ASP A 19 1.65 -17.01 -16.12
N PHE A 20 2.53 -16.03 -15.89
CA PHE A 20 2.20 -14.62 -16.07
C PHE A 20 1.89 -14.26 -17.52
N GLU A 21 2.76 -14.62 -18.47
CA GLU A 21 2.53 -14.32 -19.90
C GLU A 21 1.32 -15.10 -20.46
N PRO A 22 1.16 -16.41 -20.22
CA PRO A 22 -0.06 -17.13 -20.61
C PRO A 22 -1.35 -16.50 -20.07
N ALA A 23 -1.34 -16.00 -18.84
CA ALA A 23 -2.52 -15.34 -18.28
C ALA A 23 -2.77 -13.97 -18.89
N LEU A 24 -1.73 -13.22 -19.28
CA LEU A 24 -1.92 -11.97 -20.02
C LEU A 24 -2.57 -12.20 -21.38
N GLU A 25 -2.15 -13.23 -22.11
CA GLU A 25 -2.78 -13.63 -23.38
C GLU A 25 -4.25 -14.02 -23.16
N CYS A 26 -4.53 -14.80 -22.12
CA CYS A 26 -5.89 -15.18 -21.74
C CYS A 26 -6.74 -13.95 -21.39
N LEU A 27 -6.25 -13.05 -20.54
CA LEU A 27 -6.96 -11.83 -20.15
C LEU A 27 -7.18 -10.89 -21.34
N ALA A 28 -6.21 -10.78 -22.25
CA ALA A 28 -6.36 -10.02 -23.48
C ALA A 28 -7.47 -10.59 -24.38
N SER A 29 -7.57 -11.92 -24.50
CA SER A 29 -8.66 -12.57 -25.24
C SER A 29 -10.04 -12.33 -24.61
N LEU A 30 -10.08 -12.02 -23.31
CA LEU A 30 -11.29 -11.67 -22.56
C LEU A 30 -11.57 -10.16 -22.55
N GLY A 31 -10.88 -9.34 -23.35
CA GLY A 31 -11.15 -7.91 -23.48
C GLY A 31 -10.44 -7.02 -22.46
N PHE A 32 -9.45 -7.54 -21.71
CA PHE A 32 -8.59 -6.72 -20.85
C PHE A 32 -7.43 -6.10 -21.63
N ILE A 33 -7.18 -4.83 -21.40
CA ILE A 33 -6.02 -4.09 -21.95
C ILE A 33 -5.17 -3.51 -20.82
N ARG A 34 -3.87 -3.28 -21.08
CA ARG A 34 -2.99 -2.64 -20.10
C ARG A 34 -3.44 -1.21 -19.84
N SER A 35 -3.53 -0.84 -18.56
CA SER A 35 -3.82 0.53 -18.14
C SER A 35 -2.63 1.44 -18.48
N ASN A 36 -2.89 2.67 -18.92
CA ASN A 36 -1.85 3.68 -19.23
C ASN A 36 -1.27 4.37 -17.99
N VAL A 37 -1.53 3.83 -16.79
CA VAL A 37 -1.06 4.40 -15.52
C VAL A 37 0.45 4.13 -15.36
N ARG A 38 1.17 5.17 -14.94
CA ARG A 38 2.64 5.29 -15.01
C ARG A 38 3.38 4.16 -14.28
N ALA A 39 4.41 3.67 -14.96
CA ALA A 39 5.50 2.86 -14.45
C ALA A 39 6.05 3.34 -13.08
N GLY A 40 5.69 2.63 -12.01
CA GLY A 40 6.32 2.70 -10.71
C GLY A 40 6.28 1.32 -10.08
N PHE A 41 7.44 0.75 -9.73
CA PHE A 41 7.60 -0.65 -9.28
C PHE A 41 6.84 -1.68 -10.15
N GLU A 42 6.86 -1.52 -11.48
CA GLU A 42 6.19 -2.38 -12.48
C GLU A 42 6.55 -3.87 -12.39
N SER A 43 7.55 -4.26 -11.61
CA SER A 43 8.04 -5.64 -11.59
C SER A 43 7.11 -6.62 -10.86
N GLN A 44 6.23 -6.15 -9.97
CA GLN A 44 5.46 -7.02 -9.07
C GLN A 44 3.95 -7.08 -9.35
N ALA A 45 3.38 -6.10 -10.04
CA ALA A 45 1.97 -6.11 -10.41
C ALA A 45 1.73 -5.32 -11.70
N LEU A 46 0.71 -5.73 -12.46
CA LEU A 46 0.27 -5.07 -13.68
C LEU A 46 -1.21 -4.70 -13.57
N GLU A 47 -1.53 -3.44 -13.87
CA GLU A 47 -2.91 -2.97 -13.94
C GLU A 47 -3.46 -3.16 -15.35
N LEU A 48 -4.60 -3.84 -15.42
CA LEU A 48 -5.40 -4.06 -16.62
C LEU A 48 -6.78 -3.43 -16.43
N VAL A 49 -7.44 -3.10 -17.53
CA VAL A 49 -8.82 -2.63 -17.55
C VAL A 49 -9.60 -3.37 -18.62
N HIS A 50 -10.78 -3.89 -18.25
CA HIS A 50 -11.71 -4.49 -19.19
C HIS A 50 -12.41 -3.40 -20.02
N GLU A 51 -12.91 -3.73 -21.21
CA GLU A 51 -13.74 -2.82 -22.03
C GLU A 51 -14.97 -2.24 -21.30
N SER A 52 -15.50 -2.97 -20.32
CA SER A 52 -16.60 -2.49 -19.46
C SER A 52 -16.18 -1.46 -18.40
N GLY A 53 -14.88 -1.17 -18.30
CA GLY A 53 -14.29 -0.29 -17.28
C GLY A 53 -13.94 -0.98 -15.96
N LEU A 54 -14.03 -2.32 -15.87
CA LEU A 54 -13.64 -3.06 -14.66
C LEU A 54 -12.10 -3.10 -14.53
N PRO A 55 -11.51 -2.53 -13.47
CA PRO A 55 -10.08 -2.63 -13.23
C PRO A 55 -9.70 -4.02 -12.69
N LEU A 56 -8.55 -4.52 -13.12
CA LEU A 56 -7.95 -5.77 -12.65
C LEU A 56 -6.47 -5.53 -12.36
N ILE A 57 -6.00 -5.98 -11.21
CA ILE A 57 -4.60 -5.93 -10.83
C ILE A 57 -4.06 -7.37 -10.81
N LEU A 58 -3.11 -7.64 -11.70
CA LEU A 58 -2.44 -8.93 -11.82
C LEU A 58 -1.11 -8.89 -11.08
N HIS A 59 -1.03 -9.57 -9.94
CA HIS A 59 0.11 -9.57 -9.03
C HIS A 59 1.00 -10.82 -9.25
N ARG A 60 2.32 -10.62 -9.26
CA ARG A 60 3.35 -11.69 -9.26
C ARG A 60 3.83 -12.04 -7.86
N GLN A 61 3.64 -11.11 -6.91
CA GLN A 61 3.99 -11.23 -5.49
C GLN A 61 2.84 -10.72 -4.64
N LEU A 62 2.76 -11.15 -3.38
CA LEU A 62 1.69 -10.73 -2.49
C LEU A 62 1.72 -9.22 -2.14
N PHE A 63 2.91 -8.62 -2.19
CA PHE A 63 3.14 -7.20 -1.91
C PHE A 63 4.02 -6.60 -3.01
N ARG A 64 3.73 -5.36 -3.43
CA ARG A 64 4.58 -4.68 -4.42
C ARG A 64 5.84 -4.09 -3.78
N VAL A 65 5.81 -3.89 -2.46
CA VAL A 65 6.95 -3.44 -1.65
C VAL A 65 7.90 -4.63 -1.41
N PRO A 66 9.09 -4.70 -2.05
CA PRO A 66 9.97 -5.88 -1.97
C PRO A 66 10.55 -6.13 -0.57
N PHE A 67 10.38 -5.17 0.35
CA PHE A 67 10.79 -5.29 1.74
C PHE A 67 10.07 -6.41 2.48
N TYR A 68 8.79 -6.61 2.18
CA TYR A 68 7.99 -7.71 2.73
C TYR A 68 8.25 -8.96 1.89
N ASN A 69 9.17 -9.80 2.37
CA ASN A 69 9.56 -11.01 1.66
C ASN A 69 8.75 -12.21 2.14
N VAL A 70 7.74 -12.61 1.37
CA VAL A 70 6.88 -13.74 1.71
C VAL A 70 7.25 -14.97 0.89
N ALA A 71 7.25 -16.14 1.54
CA ALA A 71 7.43 -17.42 0.86
C ALA A 71 6.20 -17.78 0.02
N MET A 72 6.20 -17.38 -1.26
CA MET A 72 5.06 -17.56 -2.16
C MET A 72 4.60 -19.02 -2.31
N GLU A 73 5.51 -19.98 -2.32
CA GLU A 73 5.13 -21.40 -2.48
C GLU A 73 4.33 -21.94 -1.31
N GLU A 74 4.61 -21.44 -0.11
CA GLU A 74 3.83 -21.80 1.06
C GLU A 74 2.45 -21.10 1.05
N ILE A 75 2.32 -19.89 0.50
CA ILE A 75 1.02 -19.25 0.23
C ILE A 75 0.21 -20.10 -0.76
N TRP A 76 0.83 -20.51 -1.87
CA TRP A 76 0.19 -21.35 -2.88
C TRP A 76 -0.29 -22.67 -2.29
N ALA A 77 0.53 -23.31 -1.45
CA ALA A 77 0.20 -24.56 -0.77
C ALA A 77 -0.98 -24.42 0.19
N ARG A 78 -1.12 -23.28 0.88
CA ARG A 78 -2.24 -23.01 1.81
C ARG A 78 -3.49 -22.44 1.13
N SER A 79 -3.43 -22.08 -0.15
CA SER A 79 -4.59 -21.58 -0.89
C SER A 79 -5.76 -22.57 -0.83
N ARG A 80 -6.97 -22.07 -0.65
CA ARG A 80 -8.19 -22.88 -0.50
C ARG A 80 -9.07 -22.71 -1.74
N ILE A 81 -9.68 -23.79 -2.21
CA ILE A 81 -10.68 -23.72 -3.28
C ILE A 81 -12.01 -23.30 -2.66
N GLN A 82 -12.65 -22.26 -3.22
CA GLN A 82 -14.01 -21.84 -2.89
C GLN A 82 -14.79 -21.56 -4.18
N THR A 83 -16.11 -21.64 -4.10
CA THR A 83 -16.98 -21.31 -5.23
C THR A 83 -17.25 -19.81 -5.26
N VAL A 84 -16.83 -19.12 -6.32
CA VAL A 84 -17.13 -17.71 -6.58
C VAL A 84 -17.99 -17.64 -7.83
N SER A 85 -19.21 -17.10 -7.71
CA SER A 85 -20.17 -17.02 -8.82
C SER A 85 -20.39 -18.34 -9.58
N GLY A 86 -20.39 -19.47 -8.85
CA GLY A 86 -20.55 -20.81 -9.42
C GLY A 86 -19.27 -21.46 -9.96
N ALA A 87 -18.15 -20.72 -10.04
CA ALA A 87 -16.87 -21.25 -10.52
C ALA A 87 -15.95 -21.65 -9.34
N PRO A 88 -15.24 -22.79 -9.42
CA PRO A 88 -14.19 -23.12 -8.45
C PRO A 88 -13.02 -22.15 -8.62
N THR A 89 -12.65 -21.46 -7.55
CA THR A 89 -11.60 -20.43 -7.54
C THR A 89 -10.67 -20.67 -6.35
N ARG A 90 -9.36 -20.56 -6.58
CA ARG A 90 -8.38 -20.56 -5.49
C ARG A 90 -8.33 -19.19 -4.84
N LEU A 91 -8.55 -19.15 -3.53
CA LEU A 91 -8.42 -17.97 -2.68
C LEU A 91 -7.27 -18.16 -1.71
N LEU A 92 -6.71 -17.05 -1.22
CA LEU A 92 -5.78 -17.07 -0.10
C LEU A 92 -6.42 -17.76 1.11
N SER A 93 -5.58 -18.41 1.94
CA SER A 93 -6.04 -18.88 3.25
C SER A 93 -6.52 -17.69 4.10
N PRO A 94 -7.38 -17.86 5.11
CA PRO A 94 -7.80 -16.76 5.96
C PRO A 94 -6.64 -15.97 6.57
N ALA A 95 -5.59 -16.66 7.02
CA ALA A 95 -4.38 -16.05 7.58
C ALA A 95 -3.60 -15.26 6.52
N ASP A 96 -3.40 -15.83 5.32
CA ASP A 96 -2.69 -15.17 4.22
C ASP A 96 -3.49 -13.98 3.66
N ASN A 97 -4.82 -14.06 3.66
CA ASN A 97 -5.68 -12.96 3.25
C ASN A 97 -5.63 -11.81 4.26
N LEU A 98 -5.66 -12.11 5.56
CA LEU A 98 -5.50 -11.09 6.59
C LEU A 98 -4.12 -10.42 6.52
N LEU A 99 -3.07 -11.21 6.31
CA LEU A 99 -1.70 -10.73 6.07
C LEU A 99 -1.67 -9.75 4.88
N HIS A 100 -2.31 -10.12 3.76
CA HIS A 100 -2.37 -9.30 2.57
C HIS A 100 -3.12 -7.98 2.80
N ILE A 101 -4.32 -8.03 3.39
CA ILE A 101 -5.12 -6.83 3.68
C ILE A 101 -4.32 -5.85 4.54
N CYS A 102 -3.75 -6.31 5.65
CA CYS A 102 -2.94 -5.48 6.54
C CYS A 102 -1.67 -4.94 5.88
N GLY A 103 -0.98 -5.76 5.06
CA GLY A 103 0.24 -5.32 4.37
C GLY A 103 -0.04 -4.32 3.25
N SER A 104 -1.15 -4.48 2.54
CA SER A 104 -1.52 -3.62 1.40
C SER A 104 -1.74 -2.15 1.78
N VAL A 105 -2.09 -1.86 3.04
CA VAL A 105 -2.18 -0.50 3.60
C VAL A 105 -0.87 0.29 3.42
N PHE A 106 0.26 -0.41 3.37
CA PHE A 106 1.58 0.18 3.21
C PHE A 106 2.12 0.09 1.78
N ASP A 107 1.31 -0.35 0.82
CA ASP A 107 1.70 -0.43 -0.58
C ASP A 107 1.43 0.88 -1.33
N VAL A 108 2.23 1.22 -2.34
CA VAL A 108 2.41 2.56 -2.94
C VAL A 108 1.14 3.18 -3.56
N GLU A 109 0.09 2.39 -3.77
CA GLU A 109 -1.16 2.82 -4.41
C GLU A 109 -2.43 2.48 -3.63
N SER A 110 -2.32 2.09 -2.35
CA SER A 110 -3.52 1.85 -1.56
C SER A 110 -4.30 3.16 -1.45
N HIS A 111 -5.47 3.20 -2.08
CA HIS A 111 -6.36 4.34 -1.99
C HIS A 111 -6.66 4.60 -0.50
N GLU A 112 -6.79 5.88 -0.09
CA GLU A 112 -7.08 6.33 1.29
C GLU A 112 -8.46 5.86 1.83
N SER A 113 -8.85 4.63 1.52
CA SER A 113 -10.11 4.03 1.89
C SER A 113 -9.90 3.23 3.16
N LEU A 114 -10.66 3.55 4.21
CA LEU A 114 -10.76 2.74 5.42
C LEU A 114 -11.47 1.39 5.17
N ARG A 115 -11.74 1.02 3.90
CA ARG A 115 -12.30 -0.29 3.52
C ARG A 115 -11.46 -1.45 4.04
N TRP A 116 -10.13 -1.32 4.04
CA TRP A 116 -9.24 -2.35 4.57
C TRP A 116 -9.57 -2.73 6.03
N VAL A 117 -10.09 -1.77 6.82
CA VAL A 117 -10.49 -2.00 8.22
C VAL A 117 -11.69 -2.93 8.27
N CYS A 118 -12.70 -2.64 7.43
CA CYS A 118 -13.88 -3.49 7.28
C CYS A 118 -13.50 -4.87 6.73
N ASP A 119 -12.65 -4.93 5.70
CA ASP A 119 -12.23 -6.17 5.06
C ASP A 119 -11.49 -7.07 6.06
N ALA A 120 -10.55 -6.50 6.84
CA ALA A 120 -9.85 -7.20 7.90
C ALA A 120 -10.82 -7.71 8.98
N TRP A 121 -11.74 -6.84 9.45
CA TRP A 121 -12.76 -7.22 10.42
C TRP A 121 -13.63 -8.38 9.89
N PHE A 122 -14.06 -8.33 8.63
CA PHE A 122 -14.85 -9.40 8.01
C PHE A 122 -14.09 -10.72 7.94
N VAL A 123 -12.80 -10.70 7.62
CA VAL A 123 -11.98 -11.93 7.60
C VAL A 123 -11.91 -12.54 9.00
N VAL A 124 -11.58 -11.74 10.01
CA VAL A 124 -11.49 -12.19 11.40
C VAL A 124 -12.85 -12.71 11.90
N HIS A 125 -13.94 -12.01 11.58
CA HIS A 125 -15.28 -12.40 12.02
C HIS A 125 -15.83 -13.64 11.29
N LYS A 126 -15.52 -13.79 9.99
CA LYS A 126 -16.03 -14.90 9.17
C LYS A 126 -15.32 -16.23 9.46
N TYR A 127 -14.02 -16.19 9.72
CA TYR A 127 -13.21 -17.39 9.87
C TYR A 127 -12.83 -17.60 11.34
N SER A 128 -13.69 -18.30 12.09
CA SER A 128 -13.37 -18.70 13.46
C SER A 128 -12.24 -19.74 13.53
N ASP A 129 -11.93 -20.40 12.40
CA ASP A 129 -10.80 -21.32 12.20
C ASP A 129 -9.52 -20.63 11.71
N LEU A 130 -9.43 -19.29 11.81
CA LEU A 130 -8.24 -18.56 11.41
C LEU A 130 -7.04 -19.04 12.25
N ASP A 131 -6.04 -19.59 11.56
CA ASP A 131 -4.80 -20.06 12.16
C ASP A 131 -3.89 -18.87 12.47
N TRP A 132 -3.96 -18.40 13.71
CA TRP A 132 -3.16 -17.28 14.19
C TRP A 132 -1.67 -17.59 14.28
N GLU A 133 -1.29 -18.86 14.47
CA GLU A 133 0.13 -19.24 14.52
C GLU A 133 0.78 -19.12 13.15
N VAL A 134 0.05 -19.47 12.07
CA VAL A 134 0.50 -19.21 10.70
C VAL A 134 0.70 -17.71 10.49
N LEU A 135 -0.26 -16.86 10.87
CA LEU A 135 -0.11 -15.41 10.75
C LEU A 135 1.11 -14.89 11.51
N LEU A 136 1.32 -15.35 12.75
CA LEU A 136 2.42 -14.93 13.61
C LEU A 136 3.78 -15.40 13.08
N ASP A 137 3.92 -16.64 12.60
CA ASP A 137 5.16 -17.10 11.99
C ASP A 137 5.51 -16.28 10.74
N TYR A 138 4.52 -16.01 9.90
CA TYR A 138 4.68 -15.20 8.70
C TYR A 138 5.00 -13.75 8.99
N SER A 139 4.40 -13.17 10.04
CA SER A 139 4.71 -11.82 10.49
C SER A 139 6.19 -11.66 10.80
N ARG A 140 6.79 -12.69 11.41
CA ARG A 140 8.20 -12.72 11.80
C ARG A 140 9.11 -12.96 10.61
N ARG A 141 8.81 -13.98 9.80
CA ARG A 141 9.65 -14.36 8.64
C ARG A 141 9.63 -13.30 7.54
N SER A 142 8.52 -12.59 7.38
CA SER A 142 8.32 -11.58 6.34
C SER A 142 8.54 -10.13 6.80
N ARG A 143 9.03 -9.90 8.03
CA ARG A 143 9.28 -8.55 8.61
C ARG A 143 8.02 -7.66 8.66
N MET A 144 6.88 -8.29 8.94
CA MET A 144 5.56 -7.64 8.96
C MET A 144 4.98 -7.46 10.37
N ALA A 145 5.71 -7.83 11.43
CA ALA A 145 5.22 -7.72 12.80
C ALA A 145 4.75 -6.30 13.15
N LEU A 146 5.53 -5.26 12.79
CA LEU A 146 5.15 -3.86 13.00
C LEU A 146 3.91 -3.47 12.19
N ALA A 147 3.87 -3.80 10.90
CA ALA A 147 2.76 -3.48 10.01
C ALA A 147 1.45 -4.13 10.50
N LEU A 148 1.51 -5.41 10.89
CA LEU A 148 0.37 -6.15 11.42
C LEU A 148 -0.06 -5.65 12.78
N TYR A 149 0.87 -5.33 13.68
CA TYR A 149 0.51 -4.74 14.97
C TYR A 149 -0.28 -3.44 14.77
N LEU A 150 0.26 -2.49 14.00
CA LEU A 150 -0.39 -1.20 13.77
C LEU A 150 -1.77 -1.32 13.11
N THR A 151 -1.93 -2.25 12.17
CA THR A 151 -3.20 -2.40 11.43
C THR A 151 -4.24 -3.18 12.23
N LEU A 152 -3.86 -4.27 12.90
CA LEU A 152 -4.78 -5.09 13.67
C LEU A 152 -5.18 -4.41 14.99
N ASP A 153 -4.26 -3.72 15.66
CA ASP A 153 -4.56 -2.88 16.81
C ASP A 153 -5.60 -1.81 16.45
N TYR A 154 -5.41 -1.14 15.31
CA TYR A 154 -6.38 -0.17 14.79
C TYR A 154 -7.74 -0.81 14.45
N VAL A 155 -7.77 -2.02 13.90
CA VAL A 155 -9.02 -2.74 13.59
C VAL A 155 -9.78 -3.10 14.87
N VAL A 156 -9.07 -3.44 15.95
CA VAL A 156 -9.65 -3.67 17.27
C VAL A 156 -10.18 -2.38 17.86
N GLU A 157 -9.38 -1.30 17.86
CA GLU A 157 -9.79 0.01 18.38
C GLU A 157 -11.00 0.57 17.62
N ALA A 158 -11.03 0.45 16.29
CA ALA A 158 -12.03 1.06 15.44
C ALA A 158 -13.35 0.26 15.37
N LEU A 159 -13.28 -1.08 15.38
CA LEU A 159 -14.44 -1.94 15.08
C LEU A 159 -14.65 -3.08 16.09
N ASP A 160 -13.93 -3.09 17.23
CA ASP A 160 -14.03 -4.14 18.26
C ASP A 160 -13.86 -5.55 17.67
N ALA A 161 -12.87 -5.70 16.78
CA ALA A 161 -12.61 -6.96 16.12
C ALA A 161 -12.21 -8.05 17.13
N PRO A 162 -12.71 -9.29 16.98
CA PRO A 162 -12.45 -10.36 17.95
C PRO A 162 -11.08 -11.01 17.71
N ILE A 163 -10.01 -10.22 17.79
CA ILE A 163 -8.63 -10.68 17.69
C ILE A 163 -8.15 -11.12 19.08
N PRO A 164 -7.56 -12.32 19.23
CA PRO A 164 -7.06 -12.76 20.53
C PRO A 164 -5.97 -11.82 21.07
N VAL A 165 -6.08 -11.44 22.34
CA VAL A 165 -5.14 -10.52 23.01
C VAL A 165 -3.69 -11.03 22.94
N ASP A 166 -3.48 -12.35 23.02
CA ASP A 166 -2.14 -12.96 22.87
C ASP A 166 -1.50 -12.64 21.50
N VAL A 167 -2.29 -12.64 20.43
CA VAL A 167 -1.81 -12.34 19.07
C VAL A 167 -1.30 -10.89 19.02
N LEU A 168 -2.07 -9.93 19.53
CA LEU A 168 -1.66 -8.53 19.58
C LEU A 168 -0.41 -8.34 20.44
N ASN A 169 -0.34 -8.98 21.60
CA ASN A 169 0.83 -8.92 22.48
C ASN A 169 2.10 -9.45 21.81
N ARG A 170 2.00 -10.57 21.08
CA ARG A 170 3.13 -11.16 20.34
C ARG A 170 3.55 -10.30 19.16
N LEU A 171 2.59 -9.71 18.43
CA LEU A 171 2.88 -8.74 17.38
C LEU A 171 3.51 -7.47 17.94
N CYS A 172 3.04 -6.95 19.07
CA CYS A 172 3.62 -5.80 19.77
C CYS A 172 5.07 -6.07 20.20
N ALA A 173 5.33 -7.26 20.75
CA ALA A 173 6.68 -7.68 21.13
C ALA A 173 7.61 -7.80 19.92
N GLY A 174 7.10 -8.28 18.77
CA GLY A 174 7.81 -8.27 17.50
C GLY A 174 8.07 -6.85 16.98
N ALA A 175 7.04 -6.00 16.97
CA ALA A 175 7.09 -4.60 16.54
C ALA A 175 8.08 -3.77 17.38
N SER A 176 8.19 -4.05 18.67
CA SER A 176 9.16 -3.41 19.57
C SER A 176 10.61 -3.71 19.18
N LYS A 177 10.85 -4.88 18.57
CA LYS A 177 12.15 -5.31 18.06
C LYS A 177 12.40 -4.87 16.61
N ALA A 178 11.46 -4.18 16.00
CA ALA A 178 11.60 -3.69 14.64
C ALA A 178 12.87 -2.85 14.51
N ASP A 179 13.63 -3.06 13.44
CA ASP A 179 14.83 -2.30 13.18
C ASP A 179 14.48 -0.92 12.58
N SER A 180 15.50 -0.14 12.19
CA SER A 180 15.24 1.14 11.54
C SER A 180 14.58 0.97 10.17
N ILE A 181 14.97 -0.03 9.38
CA ILE A 181 14.45 -0.16 8.01
C ILE A 181 12.98 -0.61 7.99
N GLU A 182 12.55 -1.45 8.93
CA GLU A 182 11.14 -1.83 9.11
C GLU A 182 10.24 -0.62 9.40
N ARG A 183 10.65 0.23 10.35
CA ARG A 183 9.93 1.47 10.66
C ARG A 183 9.88 2.41 9.46
N GLU A 184 10.99 2.51 8.72
CA GLU A 184 11.09 3.37 7.54
C GLU A 184 10.28 2.85 6.35
N ALA A 185 10.15 1.52 6.20
CA ALA A 185 9.29 0.90 5.19
C ALA A 185 7.81 1.19 5.46
N VAL A 186 7.39 1.11 6.73
CA VAL A 186 6.03 1.49 7.15
C VAL A 186 5.78 2.99 6.89
N LEU A 187 6.71 3.86 7.29
CA LEU A 187 6.60 5.31 7.05
C LEU A 187 6.57 5.65 5.55
N PHE A 188 7.34 4.92 4.74
CA PHE A 188 7.31 5.06 3.28
C PHE A 188 5.93 4.71 2.72
N GLY A 189 5.36 3.58 3.10
CA GLY A 189 4.01 3.17 2.69
C GLY A 189 2.94 4.19 3.07
N VAL A 190 3.00 4.70 4.31
CA VAL A 190 2.08 5.77 4.75
C VAL A 190 2.29 7.06 3.95
N GLN A 191 3.54 7.44 3.63
CA GLN A 191 3.85 8.63 2.85
C GLN A 191 3.33 8.54 1.41
N THR A 192 3.46 7.38 0.77
CA THR A 192 3.01 7.18 -0.61
C THR A 192 1.49 7.23 -0.72
N ASN A 193 0.78 6.72 0.29
CA ASN A 193 -0.69 6.68 0.30
C ASN A 193 -1.36 7.97 0.79
N ALA A 194 -0.71 8.72 1.68
CA ALA A 194 -1.27 9.97 2.19
C ALA A 194 -1.31 11.06 1.09
N ARG A 195 -2.51 11.43 0.62
CA ARG A 195 -2.75 12.64 -0.18
C ARG A 195 -2.30 13.84 0.65
N GLY A 196 -1.19 14.46 0.24
CA GLY A 196 -0.52 15.55 0.96
C GLY A 196 0.90 15.23 1.41
N GLY A 197 1.31 13.96 1.39
CA GLY A 197 2.67 13.53 1.76
C GLY A 197 3.01 13.78 3.23
N LEU A 198 4.30 14.03 3.50
CA LEU A 198 4.86 14.19 4.85
C LEU A 198 4.16 15.24 5.72
N THR A 199 3.65 16.33 5.13
CA THR A 199 3.01 17.42 5.89
C THR A 199 1.74 16.94 6.59
N ARG A 200 0.96 16.06 5.96
CA ARG A 200 -0.26 15.50 6.55
C ARG A 200 0.05 14.48 7.64
N ILE A 201 1.14 13.71 7.50
CA ILE A 201 1.63 12.80 8.53
C ILE A 201 2.01 13.60 9.79
N ILE A 202 2.82 14.65 9.62
CA ILE A 202 3.25 15.53 10.72
C ILE A 202 2.05 16.21 11.41
N GLN A 203 1.05 16.65 10.64
CA GLN A 203 -0.18 17.26 11.17
C GLN A 203 -1.03 16.27 11.97
N LYS A 204 -1.04 14.98 11.58
CA LYS A 204 -1.77 13.93 12.30
C LYS A 204 -1.04 13.41 13.54
N CYS A 205 0.27 13.57 13.62
CA CYS A 205 1.01 13.26 14.85
C CYS A 205 0.59 14.23 15.96
N GLY A 206 0.01 13.68 17.04
CA GLY A 206 -0.44 14.44 18.21
C GLY A 206 0.71 14.93 19.11
N ASP A 207 1.86 14.28 19.02
CA ASP A 207 3.01 14.48 19.91
C ASP A 207 4.25 15.00 19.17
N TRP A 208 5.01 15.86 19.84
CA TRP A 208 6.23 16.45 19.30
C TRP A 208 7.36 15.44 19.02
N PRO A 209 7.62 14.44 19.87
CA PRO A 209 8.67 13.43 19.62
C PRO A 209 8.45 12.64 18.33
N THR A 210 7.21 12.24 18.02
CA THR A 210 6.89 11.54 16.77
C THR A 210 7.05 12.46 15.56
N ARG A 211 6.66 13.74 15.67
CA ARG A 211 6.91 14.74 14.60
C ARG A 211 8.40 14.88 14.29
N VAL A 212 9.24 14.98 15.32
CA VAL A 212 10.70 15.06 15.15
C VAL A 212 11.24 13.77 14.52
N SER A 213 10.72 12.61 14.91
CA SER A 213 11.12 11.32 14.33
C SER A 213 10.78 11.22 12.84
N VAL A 214 9.59 11.66 12.44
CA VAL A 214 9.16 11.72 11.04
C VAL A 214 9.98 12.73 10.24
N LEU A 215 10.27 13.91 10.80
CA LEU A 215 11.12 14.93 10.16
C LEU A 215 12.57 14.44 10.00
N LYS A 216 13.11 13.78 11.03
CA LYS A 216 14.44 13.16 11.00
C LYS A 216 14.50 12.12 9.89
N TRP A 217 13.51 11.26 9.75
CA TRP A 217 13.44 10.29 8.65
C TRP A 217 13.32 10.95 7.26
N ALA A 218 12.54 12.03 7.15
CA ALA A 218 12.37 12.74 5.89
C ALA A 218 13.70 13.33 5.37
N LEU A 219 14.52 13.86 6.27
CA LEU A 219 15.80 14.51 5.95
C LEU A 219 16.98 13.52 5.94
N PHE A 220 17.01 12.61 6.90
CA PHE A 220 18.13 11.71 7.20
C PHE A 220 17.62 10.27 7.40
N PRO A 221 17.07 9.61 6.36
CA PRO A 221 16.69 8.20 6.45
C PRO A 221 17.94 7.32 6.65
N SER A 222 17.75 6.07 7.07
CA SER A 222 18.88 5.16 7.23
C SER A 222 19.57 4.86 5.88
N PRO A 223 20.88 4.57 5.88
CA PRO A 223 21.59 4.15 4.67
C PRO A 223 21.02 2.85 4.08
N SER A 224 20.47 1.98 4.93
CA SER A 224 19.81 0.74 4.51
C SER A 224 18.53 1.02 3.73
N TYR A 225 17.72 1.99 4.17
CA TYR A 225 16.55 2.44 3.43
C TYR A 225 16.90 3.07 2.08
N LEU A 226 17.95 3.91 2.02
CA LEU A 226 18.36 4.52 0.75
C LEU A 226 18.87 3.48 -0.25
N ARG A 227 19.64 2.50 0.22
CA ARG A 227 20.05 1.37 -0.62
C ARG A 227 18.87 0.58 -1.14
N TRP A 228 17.87 0.36 -0.31
CA TRP A 228 16.65 -0.34 -0.68
C TRP A 228 15.82 0.42 -1.73
N ILE A 229 15.50 1.68 -1.49
CA ILE A 229 14.58 2.42 -2.37
C ILE A 229 15.20 2.85 -3.71
N HIS A 230 16.51 3.03 -3.76
CA HIS A 230 17.23 3.46 -4.96
C HIS A 230 18.07 2.33 -5.58
N GLU A 231 17.93 1.09 -5.09
CA GLU A 231 18.68 -0.09 -5.54
C GLU A 231 20.18 0.19 -5.69
N ILE A 232 20.74 0.95 -4.75
CA ILE A 232 22.11 1.49 -4.86
C ILE A 232 23.11 0.34 -4.74
N SER A 233 23.72 -0.03 -5.86
CA SER A 233 24.70 -1.12 -5.90
C SER A 233 26.06 -0.74 -5.32
N TRP A 234 26.36 0.57 -5.22
CA TRP A 234 27.67 1.08 -4.80
C TRP A 234 27.56 2.03 -3.59
N SER A 235 28.12 1.62 -2.45
CA SER A 235 28.02 2.37 -1.18
C SER A 235 28.56 3.81 -1.24
N TRP A 236 29.47 4.13 -2.17
CA TRP A 236 30.01 5.50 -2.32
C TRP A 236 29.02 6.47 -2.96
N LEU A 237 27.93 5.99 -3.59
CA LEU A 237 26.86 6.84 -4.11
C LEU A 237 25.94 7.37 -3.01
N LEU A 238 25.93 6.75 -1.83
CA LEU A 238 25.03 7.11 -0.72
C LEU A 238 25.08 8.60 -0.34
N PRO A 239 26.26 9.24 -0.16
CA PRO A 239 26.33 10.66 0.14
C PRO A 239 25.62 11.54 -0.91
N LEU A 240 25.73 11.20 -2.21
CA LEU A 240 25.07 11.95 -3.28
C LEU A 240 23.54 11.89 -3.16
N TYR A 241 22.98 10.75 -2.77
CA TYR A 241 21.54 10.60 -2.54
C TYR A 241 21.04 11.42 -1.34
N TYR A 242 21.84 11.53 -0.27
CA TYR A 242 21.51 12.42 0.86
C TYR A 242 21.47 13.90 0.43
N PHE A 243 22.33 14.35 -0.49
CA PHE A 243 22.29 15.71 -1.02
C PHE A 243 21.14 15.93 -2.02
N TYR A 244 20.84 14.94 -2.87
CA TYR A 244 19.81 15.04 -3.90
C TYR A 244 18.38 15.12 -3.33
N ARG A 245 18.10 14.45 -2.20
CA ARG A 245 16.74 14.34 -1.65
C ARG A 245 16.12 15.69 -1.19
N PRO A 246 16.78 16.52 -0.37
CA PRO A 246 16.25 17.84 -0.01
C PRO A 246 16.12 18.75 -1.24
N PHE A 247 17.05 18.67 -2.20
CA PHE A 247 16.94 19.38 -3.47
C PHE A 247 15.69 18.97 -4.26
N ARG A 248 15.39 17.66 -4.36
CA ARG A 248 14.17 17.16 -5.00
C ARG A 248 12.88 17.62 -4.29
N TYR A 249 12.87 17.67 -2.96
CA TYR A 249 11.73 18.22 -2.21
C TYR A 249 11.53 19.71 -2.47
N LEU A 250 12.61 20.49 -2.49
CA LEU A 250 12.58 21.92 -2.82
C LEU A 250 12.09 22.17 -4.25
N VAL A 251 12.57 21.39 -5.23
CA VAL A 251 12.14 21.49 -6.64
C VAL A 251 10.67 21.12 -6.81
N ARG A 252 10.18 20.04 -6.16
CA ARG A 252 8.74 19.71 -6.16
C ARG A 252 7.91 20.83 -5.55
N SER A 253 8.32 21.34 -4.40
CA SER A 253 7.62 22.43 -3.70
C SER A 253 7.56 23.71 -4.55
N ALA A 254 8.67 24.08 -5.18
CA ALA A 254 8.75 25.20 -6.11
C ALA A 254 7.84 24.99 -7.33
N TRP A 255 7.83 23.80 -7.94
CA TRP A 255 6.97 23.47 -9.07
C TRP A 255 5.47 23.56 -8.73
N PHE A 256 5.05 23.02 -7.58
CA PHE A 256 3.67 23.14 -7.11
C PHE A 256 3.28 24.60 -6.82
N SER A 257 4.20 25.38 -6.25
CA SER A 257 4.00 26.81 -5.96
C SER A 257 3.85 27.63 -7.24
N CYS A 258 4.73 27.41 -8.23
CA CYS A 258 4.62 28.01 -9.56
C CYS A 258 3.32 27.63 -10.27
N ARG A 259 2.88 26.37 -10.19
CA ARG A 259 1.58 25.94 -10.76
C ARG A 259 0.38 26.56 -10.04
N ARG A 260 0.47 26.81 -8.74
CA ARG A 260 -0.59 27.46 -7.95
C ARG A 260 -0.68 28.95 -8.30
N PHE A 261 0.48 29.59 -8.47
CA PHE A 261 0.60 30.97 -8.93
C PHE A 261 0.09 31.14 -10.37
N ALA A 262 0.48 30.26 -11.28
CA ALA A 262 0.03 30.27 -12.68
C ALA A 262 -1.48 30.00 -12.84
N ARG A 263 -2.10 29.27 -11.90
CA ARG A 263 -3.57 29.11 -11.83
C ARG A 263 -4.25 30.39 -11.34
N ARG A 264 -3.78 30.97 -10.23
CA ARG A 264 -4.28 32.27 -9.74
C ARG A 264 -4.17 33.39 -10.78
N LEU A 265 -3.08 33.45 -11.54
CA LEU A 265 -2.93 34.43 -12.61
C LEU A 265 -3.95 34.21 -13.75
N ARG A 266 -4.24 32.95 -14.10
CA ARG A 266 -5.29 32.60 -15.06
C ARG A 266 -6.68 32.97 -14.57
N ASP A 267 -6.98 32.69 -13.30
CA ASP A 267 -8.27 33.02 -12.70
C ASP A 267 -8.48 34.54 -12.63
N LEU A 268 -7.42 35.31 -12.34
CA LEU A 268 -7.44 36.77 -12.35
C LEU A 268 -7.57 37.37 -13.77
N THR A 269 -6.98 36.73 -14.78
CA THR A 269 -7.16 37.17 -16.18
C THR A 269 -8.57 36.89 -16.67
N VAL A 270 -9.12 35.70 -16.40
CA VAL A 270 -10.51 35.34 -16.72
C VAL A 270 -11.50 36.28 -16.02
N ALA A 271 -11.31 36.57 -14.74
CA ALA A 271 -12.13 37.53 -13.99
C ALA A 271 -12.08 38.95 -14.59
N ARG A 272 -10.91 39.40 -15.08
CA ARG A 272 -10.76 40.69 -15.77
C ARG A 272 -11.47 40.73 -17.13
N THR A 273 -11.47 39.62 -17.88
CA THR A 273 -12.17 39.54 -19.18
C THR A 273 -13.68 39.55 -18.99
N HIS A 274 -14.20 38.85 -17.97
CA HIS A 274 -15.62 38.88 -17.64
C HIS A 274 -16.08 40.26 -17.13
N ALA A 275 -15.25 40.97 -16.36
CA ALA A 275 -15.57 42.33 -15.89
C ALA A 275 -15.63 43.36 -17.03
N LYS A 276 -14.82 43.21 -18.10
CA LYS A 276 -14.87 44.10 -19.28
C LYS A 276 -16.10 43.87 -20.16
N ASN A 277 -16.60 42.64 -20.25
CA ASN A 277 -17.77 42.28 -21.05
C ASN A 277 -19.11 42.70 -20.39
N TRP A 278 -19.11 43.11 -19.12
CA TRP A 278 -20.29 43.62 -18.41
C TRP A 278 -20.37 45.15 -18.37
N SER A 279 -19.33 45.85 -18.81
CA SER A 279 -19.27 47.31 -18.88
C SER A 279 -19.37 47.86 -20.31
N SER A 280 -19.84 47.05 -21.25
CA SER A 280 -20.15 47.40 -22.65
C SER A 280 -21.62 47.11 -22.90
#